data_AF-A0A1Y4JXI1-F1
#
_entry.id   AF-A0A1Y4JXI1-F1
#
_cell.length_a   1.000
_cell.length_b   1.000
_cell.length_c   1.000
_cell.angle_alpha   90.00
_cell.angle_beta   90.00
_cell.angle_gamma   90.00
#
_symmetry.space_group_name_H-M   'P 1'
#
loop_
_entity.id
_entity.type
_entity.pdbx_description
1 polymer ?
#
loop_
_entity_poly.entity_id
_entity_poly.type
_entity_poly.pdbx_seq_one_letter_code
_entity_poly.pdbx_strand_id
1 'polypeptide(L)'
;MTREQIENAAKEHQSKLPYCDDRKVRGEFVGNYYGFIAGAQWRINSVWHEAETELPESGCDTLVLFRGGGCEITDSGTRFDLWRAVSQWAYLDDLLPERKEVRNDTESRIIPSSL
;
A
#
# COMPACT_ATOMS: atom_id res chain seq x y z
N MET A 1 0.35 -5.97 -4.64
CA MET A 1 -0.79 -6.91 -4.78
C MET A 1 -1.44 -6.68 -6.13
N THR A 2 -1.59 -7.71 -6.97
CA THR A 2 -2.20 -7.58 -8.31
C THR A 2 -3.72 -7.70 -8.24
N ARG A 3 -4.43 -7.22 -9.26
CA ARG A 3 -5.89 -7.39 -9.39
C ARG A 3 -6.29 -8.87 -9.33
N GLU A 4 -5.55 -9.74 -10.01
CA GLU A 4 -5.79 -11.19 -10.02
C GLU A 4 -5.67 -11.80 -8.62
N GLN A 5 -4.68 -11.38 -7.82
CA GLN A 5 -4.54 -11.83 -6.44
C GLN A 5 -5.76 -11.46 -5.58
N ILE A 6 -6.30 -10.25 -5.76
CA ILE A 6 -7.51 -9.78 -5.06
C ILE A 6 -8.73 -10.60 -5.48
N GLU A 7 -8.93 -10.79 -6.79
CA GLU A 7 -10.04 -11.58 -7.32
C GLU A 7 -9.99 -13.04 -6.86
N ASN A 8 -8.79 -13.64 -6.82
CA ASN A 8 -8.61 -15.02 -6.35
C ASN A 8 -8.87 -15.14 -4.85
N ALA A 9 -8.37 -14.21 -4.02
CA ALA A 9 -8.67 -14.19 -2.58
C ALA A 9 -10.18 -14.03 -2.32
N ALA A 10 -10.86 -13.18 -3.08
CA ALA A 10 -12.30 -12.99 -3.00
C ALA A 10 -13.07 -14.29 -3.34
N LYS A 11 -12.67 -14.99 -4.41
CA LYS A 11 -13.26 -16.29 -4.80
C LYS A 11 -13.03 -17.37 -3.76
N GLU A 12 -11.82 -17.45 -3.19
CA GLU A 12 -11.49 -18.42 -2.15
C GLU A 12 -12.29 -18.18 -0.87
N HIS A 13 -12.50 -16.92 -0.48
CA HIS A 13 -13.36 -16.61 0.65
C HIS A 13 -14.83 -16.98 0.35
N GLN A 14 -15.31 -16.64 -0.85
CA GLN A 14 -16.68 -16.97 -1.28
C GLN A 14 -16.92 -18.49 -1.29
N SER A 15 -15.95 -19.30 -1.73
CA SER A 15 -16.11 -20.76 -1.81
C SER A 15 -16.21 -21.46 -0.45
N LYS A 16 -15.78 -20.81 0.63
CA LYS A 16 -15.91 -21.30 2.02
C LYS A 16 -17.28 -21.03 2.62
N LEU A 17 -18.12 -20.23 1.96
CA LEU A 17 -19.46 -19.92 2.44
C LEU A 17 -20.44 -21.07 2.13
N PRO A 18 -21.40 -21.36 3.02
CA PRO A 18 -22.37 -22.42 2.80
C PRO A 18 -23.24 -22.12 1.58
N TYR A 19 -23.38 -23.10 0.68
CA TYR A 19 -24.25 -22.97 -0.49
C TYR A 19 -25.72 -22.89 -0.04
N CYS A 20 -26.43 -21.88 -0.53
CA CYS A 20 -27.87 -21.74 -0.36
C CYS A 20 -28.53 -21.54 -1.72
N ASP A 21 -29.56 -22.33 -2.02
CA ASP A 21 -30.31 -22.23 -3.28
C ASP A 21 -31.42 -21.17 -3.23
N ASP A 22 -31.56 -20.45 -2.11
CA ASP A 22 -32.43 -19.29 -2.01
C ASP A 22 -31.86 -18.14 -2.85
N ARG A 23 -32.67 -17.64 -3.78
CA ARG A 23 -32.32 -16.55 -4.69
C ARG A 23 -31.87 -15.27 -3.98
N LYS A 24 -32.43 -14.95 -2.81
CA LYS A 24 -32.02 -13.78 -2.01
C LYS A 24 -30.61 -13.97 -1.46
N VAL A 25 -30.34 -15.15 -0.91
CA VAL A 25 -29.04 -15.50 -0.33
C VAL A 25 -27.96 -15.58 -1.42
N ARG A 26 -28.31 -16.04 -2.63
CA ARG A 26 -27.40 -15.98 -3.80
C ARG A 26 -27.03 -14.55 -4.20
N GLY A 27 -27.98 -13.61 -4.11
CA GLY A 27 -27.73 -12.19 -4.34
C GLY A 27 -26.76 -11.59 -3.32
N GLU A 28 -26.89 -11.95 -2.04
CA GLU A 28 -25.97 -11.55 -0.97
C GLU A 28 -24.55 -12.09 -1.19
N PHE A 29 -24.39 -13.34 -1.64
CA PHE A 29 -23.07 -13.90 -1.96
C PHE A 29 -22.35 -13.16 -3.11
N VAL A 30 -23.09 -12.82 -4.17
CA VAL A 30 -22.55 -12.03 -5.28
C VAL A 30 -22.19 -10.62 -4.80
N GLY A 31 -23.03 -10.02 -3.95
CA GLY A 31 -22.76 -8.73 -3.32
C GLY A 31 -21.48 -8.73 -2.47
N ASN A 32 -21.24 -9.78 -1.69
CA ASN A 32 -20.03 -9.92 -0.88
C ASN A 32 -18.76 -10.00 -1.73
N TYR A 33 -18.78 -10.75 -2.82
CA TYR A 33 -17.66 -10.86 -3.76
C TYR A 33 -17.28 -9.50 -4.36
N TYR A 34 -18.26 -8.80 -4.94
CA TYR A 34 -18.01 -7.49 -5.54
C TYR A 34 -17.68 -6.42 -4.49
N GLY A 35 -18.30 -6.48 -3.32
CA GLY A 35 -18.03 -5.59 -2.19
C GLY A 35 -16.60 -5.73 -1.68
N PHE A 36 -16.10 -6.97 -1.54
CA PHE A 36 -14.70 -7.21 -1.18
C PHE A 36 -13.73 -6.66 -2.22
N ILE A 37 -13.97 -6.93 -3.52
CA ILE A 37 -13.11 -6.41 -4.60
C ILE A 37 -13.12 -4.89 -4.61
N ALA A 38 -14.30 -4.27 -4.52
CA ALA A 38 -14.44 -2.81 -4.49
C ALA A 38 -13.72 -2.21 -3.27
N GLY A 39 -13.88 -2.82 -2.09
CA GLY A 39 -13.20 -2.40 -0.87
C GLY A 39 -11.68 -2.53 -0.96
N ALA A 40 -11.17 -3.63 -1.53
CA ALA A 40 -9.74 -3.85 -1.72
C ALA A 40 -9.14 -2.88 -2.74
N GLN A 41 -9.85 -2.63 -3.86
CA GLN A 41 -9.44 -1.62 -4.84
C GLN A 41 -9.44 -0.22 -4.24
N TRP A 42 -10.48 0.14 -3.47
CA TRP A 42 -10.53 1.41 -2.76
C TRP A 42 -9.35 1.53 -1.79
N ARG A 43 -9.06 0.50 -0.99
CA ARG A 43 -7.99 0.52 0.02
C ARG A 43 -6.60 0.74 -0.58
N ILE A 44 -6.32 0.17 -1.76
CA ILE A 44 -5.04 0.32 -2.45
C ILE A 44 -4.92 1.68 -3.12
N ASN A 45 -6.01 2.18 -3.72
CA ASN A 45 -5.97 3.40 -4.53
C ASN A 45 -6.16 4.68 -3.71
N SER A 46 -6.74 4.59 -2.51
CA SER A 46 -7.08 5.75 -1.68
C SER A 46 -5.91 6.37 -0.91
N VAL A 47 -4.79 5.65 -0.80
CA VAL A 47 -3.63 6.08 0.02
C VAL A 47 -2.57 6.83 -0.77
N TRP A 48 -2.76 6.99 -2.07
CA TRP A 48 -1.81 7.69 -2.95
C TRP A 48 -2.18 9.16 -3.08
N HIS A 49 -1.17 9.99 -2.90
CA HIS A 49 -1.20 11.44 -2.96
C HIS A 49 -0.42 11.92 -4.18
N GLU A 50 -0.91 12.96 -4.85
CA GLU A 50 -0.23 13.54 -6.02
C GLU A 50 0.83 14.53 -5.56
N ALA A 51 2.10 14.29 -5.94
CA ALA A 51 3.22 15.13 -5.50
C ALA A 51 3.18 16.57 -6.06
N GLU A 52 2.35 16.82 -7.08
CA GLU A 52 2.11 18.17 -7.61
C GLU A 52 1.23 19.01 -6.70
N THR A 53 0.34 18.38 -5.94
CA THR A 53 -0.68 19.08 -5.13
C THR A 53 -0.34 19.13 -3.66
N GLU A 54 0.33 18.10 -3.15
CA GLU A 54 0.60 17.95 -1.73
C GLU A 54 1.93 17.25 -1.47
N LEU A 55 2.56 17.61 -0.35
CA LEU A 55 3.80 17.02 0.14
C LEU A 55 3.52 16.30 1.46
N PRO A 56 4.21 15.19 1.74
CA PRO A 56 4.08 14.51 3.02
C PRO A 56 4.55 15.37 4.18
N GLU A 57 3.99 15.12 5.36
CA GLU A 57 4.45 15.69 6.61
C GLU A 57 5.88 15.22 6.91
N SER A 58 6.77 16.13 7.31
CA SER A 58 8.18 15.84 7.58
C SER A 58 8.37 14.83 8.72
N GLY A 59 9.30 13.89 8.53
CA GLY A 59 9.62 12.85 9.52
C GLY A 59 8.76 11.58 9.44
N CYS A 60 7.95 11.45 8.39
CA CYS A 60 7.13 10.27 8.12
C CYS A 60 7.78 9.39 7.05
N ASP A 61 7.81 8.08 7.30
CA ASP A 61 8.26 7.09 6.32
C ASP A 61 7.27 7.06 5.15
N THR A 62 7.77 7.40 3.96
CA THR A 62 6.95 7.61 2.76
C THR A 62 7.47 6.76 1.60
N LEU A 63 6.58 6.04 0.93
CA LEU A 63 6.87 5.39 -0.35
C LEU A 63 6.62 6.39 -1.48
N VAL A 64 7.62 6.64 -2.31
CA VAL A 64 7.52 7.55 -3.47
C VAL A 64 7.59 6.77 -4.78
N LEU A 65 6.77 7.18 -5.76
CA LEU A 65 6.82 6.73 -7.14
C LEU A 65 7.37 7.85 -8.02
N PHE A 66 8.36 7.54 -8.84
CA PHE A 66 8.95 8.53 -9.74
C PHE A 66 8.26 8.54 -11.11
N ARG A 67 8.17 9.72 -11.74
CA ARG A 67 7.59 9.88 -13.10
C ARG A 67 8.30 9.05 -14.16
N GLY A 68 9.59 8.77 -13.96
CA GLY A 68 10.39 7.90 -14.84
C GLY A 68 10.25 6.40 -14.56
N GLY A 69 9.38 6.02 -13.63
CA GLY A 69 9.31 4.67 -13.09
C GLY A 69 10.29 4.43 -11.94
N GLY A 70 10.07 3.35 -11.20
CA GLY A 70 10.79 3.04 -9.97
C GLY A 70 10.10 3.60 -8.72
N CYS A 71 10.57 3.13 -7.56
CA CYS A 71 10.05 3.55 -6.26
C CYS A 71 11.16 3.53 -5.20
N GLU A 72 11.01 4.35 -4.16
CA GLU A 72 11.95 4.44 -3.04
C GLU A 72 11.17 4.72 -1.74
N ILE A 73 11.67 4.23 -0.62
CA ILE A 73 11.18 4.62 0.71
C ILE A 73 12.12 5.70 1.23
N THR A 74 11.57 6.84 1.63
CA THR A 74 12.33 7.97 2.18
C THR A 74 11.65 8.49 3.43
N ASP A 75 12.43 9.10 4.33
CA ASP A 75 11.85 10.07 5.25
C ASP A 75 11.43 11.31 4.44
N SER A 76 10.29 11.88 4.76
CA SER A 76 9.70 13.05 4.09
C SER A 76 10.43 14.38 4.36
N GLY A 77 11.60 14.35 5.01
CA GLY A 77 12.27 15.56 5.52
C GLY A 77 13.53 15.97 4.78
N THR A 78 14.19 15.08 4.03
CA THR A 78 15.62 15.27 3.72
C THR A 78 15.94 15.65 2.27
N ARG A 79 15.00 15.55 1.31
CA ARG A 79 15.32 15.66 -0.13
C ARG A 79 14.31 16.48 -0.94
N PHE A 80 14.26 17.80 -0.71
CA PHE A 80 13.38 18.72 -1.43
C PHE A 80 13.50 18.63 -2.97
N ASP A 81 14.70 18.34 -3.46
CA ASP A 81 15.02 18.29 -4.89
C ASP A 81 14.39 17.08 -5.59
N LEU A 82 14.14 15.99 -4.86
CA LEU A 82 13.56 14.77 -5.41
C LEU A 82 12.08 14.93 -5.73
N TRP A 83 11.34 15.78 -5.02
CA TRP A 83 9.89 15.92 -5.17
C TRP A 83 9.47 16.38 -6.56
N ARG A 84 10.34 17.06 -7.31
CA ARG A 84 10.06 17.43 -8.71
C ARG A 84 10.01 16.22 -9.65
N ALA A 85 10.69 15.13 -9.28
CA ALA A 85 10.72 13.89 -10.05
C ALA A 85 9.68 12.87 -9.57
N VAL A 86 9.05 13.10 -8.41
CA VAL A 86 7.99 12.26 -7.87
C VAL A 86 6.68 12.51 -8.63
N SER A 87 5.96 11.43 -8.94
CA SER A 87 4.58 11.48 -9.42
C SER A 87 3.61 11.39 -8.27
N GLN A 88 3.74 10.33 -7.47
CA GLN A 88 2.82 9.99 -6.39
C GLN A 88 3.57 9.51 -5.16
N TRP A 89 2.95 9.65 -4.00
CA TRP A 89 3.50 9.18 -2.74
C TRP A 89 2.41 8.63 -1.83
N ALA A 90 2.78 7.79 -0.86
CA ALA A 90 1.87 7.25 0.15
C ALA A 90 2.62 7.05 1.46
N TYR A 91 1.97 7.29 2.60
CA TYR A 91 2.55 6.96 3.89
C TYR A 91 2.71 5.45 4.04
N LEU A 92 3.86 5.02 4.58
CA LEU A 92 4.12 3.61 4.80
C LEU A 92 3.11 3.00 5.80
N ASP A 93 2.66 3.80 6.77
CA ASP A 93 1.63 3.43 7.76
C ASP A 93 0.29 3.11 7.12
N ASP A 94 -0.09 3.91 6.12
CA ASP A 94 -1.32 3.70 5.39
C ASP A 94 -1.19 2.51 4.45
N LEU A 95 0.00 2.10 4.04
CA LEU A 95 0.19 0.88 3.25
C LEU A 95 0.24 -0.37 4.12
N LEU A 96 0.85 -0.26 5.30
CA LEU A 96 1.19 -1.37 6.20
C LEU A 96 0.74 -1.05 7.64
N PRO A 97 -0.58 -1.00 7.90
CA PRO A 97 -1.10 -0.59 9.20
C PRO A 97 -0.68 -1.51 10.35
N GLU A 98 -0.31 -2.76 10.05
CA GLU A 98 0.16 -3.73 11.04
C GLU A 98 1.68 -3.66 11.28
N ARG A 99 2.42 -2.86 10.49
CA ARG A 99 3.89 -2.66 10.56
C ARG A 99 4.69 -3.92 10.93
N LYS A 100 4.49 -5.00 10.19
CA LYS A 100 5.16 -6.30 10.44
C LYS A 100 6.58 -6.39 9.87
N GLU A 101 7.06 -5.32 9.24
CA GLU A 101 8.45 -5.24 8.77
C GLU A 101 9.46 -5.46 9.90
N VAL A 102 10.42 -6.36 9.64
CA VAL A 102 11.62 -6.48 10.46
C VAL A 102 12.54 -5.34 10.04
N ARG A 103 12.75 -4.36 10.94
CA ARG A 103 13.80 -3.36 10.75
C ARG A 103 15.15 -4.07 10.85
N ASN A 104 15.78 -4.29 9.70
CA ASN A 104 17.17 -4.68 9.68
C ASN A 104 17.99 -3.41 9.93
N ASP A 105 18.29 -3.14 11.20
CA ASP A 105 19.20 -2.07 11.63
C ASP A 105 20.63 -2.40 11.18
N THR A 106 20.89 -2.32 9.87
CA THR A 106 22.21 -2.59 9.29
C THR A 106 22.85 -1.31 8.80
N GLU A 107 22.81 -0.24 9.58
CA GLU A 107 23.75 0.88 9.45
C GLU A 107 24.16 1.41 10.83
N SER A 108 24.89 0.59 11.57
CA SER A 108 25.87 1.10 12.54
C SER A 108 27.19 0.33 12.40
N ARG A 109 27.74 0.34 11.17
CA ARG A 109 29.19 0.14 11.03
C ARG A 109 29.87 1.38 11.58
N ILE A 110 30.14 1.32 12.87
CA ILE A 110 31.15 2.10 13.57
C ILE A 110 32.40 2.13 12.67
N ILE A 111 32.71 3.29 12.08
CA ILE A 111 34.06 3.55 11.57
C ILE A 111 34.90 3.76 12.83
N PRO A 112 35.87 2.89 13.16
CA PRO A 112 36.80 3.22 14.21
C PRO A 112 37.62 4.42 13.72
N SER A 113 37.47 5.56 14.40
CA SER A 113 38.46 6.63 14.33
C SER A 113 39.74 6.07 14.94
N SER A 114 40.76 5.85 14.13
CA SER A 114 42.13 5.67 14.59
C SER A 114 43.00 6.76 13.96
N LEU A 115 43.37 7.72 14.80
CA LEU A 115 44.58 8.54 14.70
C LEU A 115 45.83 7.66 14.73
#